data_AF-A0A0B5HMM0-F1
#
_entry.id   AF-A0A0B5HMM0-F1
#
_cell.length_a   1.000
_cell.length_b   1.000
_cell.length_c   1.000
_cell.angle_alpha   90.00
_cell.angle_beta   90.00
_cell.angle_gamma   90.00
#
_symmetry.space_group_name_H-M   'P 1'
#
loop_
_entity.id
_entity.type
_entity.pdbx_description
1 polymer ?
#
loop_
_entity_poly.entity_id
_entity_poly.type
_entity_poly.pdbx_seq_one_letter_code
_entity_poly.pdbx_strand_id
1 'polypeptide(L)'
;MRAGSRTRVHATGALLADALGLPLITGRGLDGPEHGETVHAACHLLLQIAAEASPAIGFGTDHTALTRFEHRRDRYGNERRVLTTLNDTAHLAPPAD
;
A
#
# COMPACT_ATOMS: atom_id res chain seq x y z
N MET A 1 12.16 5.08 -1.03
CA MET A 1 10.85 5.02 -0.34
C MET A 1 10.06 6.30 -0.60
N ARG A 2 8.72 6.23 -0.71
CA ARG A 2 7.85 7.41 -0.86
C ARG A 2 6.86 7.47 0.31
N ALA A 3 6.69 8.66 0.88
CA ALA A 3 5.82 8.88 2.03
C ALA A 3 5.15 10.26 1.97
N GLY A 4 3.97 10.39 2.56
CA GLY A 4 3.35 11.68 2.84
C GLY A 4 4.16 12.53 3.81
N SER A 5 3.92 13.84 3.83
CA SER A 5 4.50 14.81 4.75
C SER A 5 3.88 14.79 6.15
N ARG A 6 2.68 14.20 6.32
CA ARG A 6 2.03 14.03 7.64
C ARG A 6 2.96 13.30 8.62
N THR A 7 3.09 13.81 9.85
CA THR A 7 4.09 13.37 10.84
C THR A 7 4.17 11.85 11.02
N ARG A 8 3.04 11.17 11.22
CA ARG A 8 3.01 9.71 11.41
C ARG A 8 3.43 8.92 10.16
N VAL A 9 3.06 9.38 8.96
CA VAL A 9 3.47 8.76 7.68
C VAL A 9 4.95 8.96 7.47
N HIS A 10 5.41 10.18 7.72
CA HIS A 10 6.79 10.57 7.50
C HIS A 10 7.72 9.83 8.47
N ALA A 11 7.35 9.70 9.74
CA ALA A 11 8.13 8.98 10.74
C ALA A 11 8.29 7.49 10.38
N THR A 12 7.19 6.80 10.08
CA THR A 12 7.25 5.40 9.59
C THR A 12 8.04 5.30 8.28
N GLY A 13 7.85 6.28 7.39
CA GLY A 13 8.61 6.45 6.15
C GLY A 13 10.11 6.52 6.37
N ALA A 14 10.55 7.32 7.34
CA ALA A 14 11.95 7.48 7.67
C ALA A 14 12.56 6.19 8.24
N LEU A 15 11.87 5.52 9.17
CA LEU A 15 12.33 4.27 9.76
C LEU A 15 12.52 3.16 8.72
N LEU A 16 11.54 2.98 7.83
CA LEU A 16 11.63 1.98 6.76
C LEU A 16 12.66 2.36 5.70
N ALA A 17 12.80 3.64 5.37
CA ALA A 17 13.81 4.11 4.42
C ALA A 17 15.23 3.84 4.93
N ASP A 18 15.47 4.12 6.21
CA ASP A 18 16.73 3.85 6.90
C ASP A 18 17.04 2.34 6.93
N ALA A 19 16.09 1.52 7.40
CA ALA A 19 16.25 0.07 7.48
C ALA A 19 16.52 -0.60 6.12
N LEU A 20 16.00 -0.02 5.03
CA LEU A 20 16.20 -0.53 3.67
C LEU A 20 17.36 0.12 2.93
N GLY A 21 18.06 1.11 3.52
CA GLY A 21 19.11 1.88 2.85
C GLY A 21 18.62 2.65 1.62
N LEU A 22 17.37 3.13 1.63
CA LEU A 22 16.73 3.83 0.51
C LEU A 22 16.50 5.31 0.85
N PRO A 23 16.57 6.23 -0.13
CA PRO A 23 16.20 7.62 0.11
C PRO A 23 14.70 7.74 0.39
N LEU A 24 14.34 8.64 1.32
CA LEU A 24 12.94 9.03 1.57
C LEU A 24 12.56 10.20 0.66
N ILE A 25 11.54 10.02 -0.17
CA ILE A 25 11.01 11.05 -1.09
C ILE A 25 9.62 11.45 -0.64
N THR A 26 9.40 12.74 -0.37
CA THR A 26 8.10 13.34 -0.07
C THR A 26 7.58 14.16 -1.26
N GLY A 27 6.28 14.40 -1.33
CA GLY A 27 5.69 15.15 -2.44
C GLY A 27 4.20 15.41 -2.27
N ARG A 28 3.70 16.44 -2.98
CA ARG A 28 2.34 17.01 -2.83
C ARG A 28 1.18 16.07 -3.17
N GLY A 29 1.45 14.85 -3.64
CA GLY A 29 0.45 13.81 -3.94
C GLY A 29 0.49 12.59 -3.02
N LEU A 30 1.34 12.60 -1.99
CA LEU A 30 1.53 11.47 -1.07
C LEU A 30 0.76 11.61 0.25
N ASP A 31 0.01 12.71 0.42
CA ASP A 31 -0.73 13.08 1.64
C ASP A 31 -2.24 12.78 1.57
N GLY A 32 -2.64 11.72 0.84
CA GLY A 32 -4.03 11.35 0.55
C GLY A 32 -5.04 11.43 1.72
N PRO A 33 -6.35 11.51 1.44
CA PRO A 33 -7.39 12.04 2.32
C PRO A 33 -7.34 11.51 3.75
N GLU A 34 -7.48 10.21 3.99
CA GLU A 34 -7.00 9.53 5.20
C GLU A 34 -6.23 8.26 4.82
N HIS A 35 -5.41 7.73 5.73
CA HIS A 35 -4.46 6.65 5.38
C HIS A 35 -5.17 5.40 4.87
N GLY A 36 -6.26 5.00 5.54
CA GLY A 36 -7.02 3.80 5.18
C GLY A 36 -7.74 3.96 3.84
N GLU A 37 -8.33 5.14 3.61
CA GLU A 37 -9.02 5.47 2.36
C GLU A 37 -8.08 5.44 1.15
N THR A 38 -6.79 5.75 1.34
CA THR A 38 -5.79 5.69 0.27
C THR A 38 -5.52 4.25 -0.18
N VAL A 39 -5.48 3.29 0.75
CA VAL A 39 -5.32 1.87 0.42
C VAL A 39 -6.56 1.33 -0.29
N HIS A 40 -7.76 1.72 0.16
CA HIS A 40 -9.01 1.39 -0.52
C HIS A 40 -9.04 1.94 -1.94
N ALA A 41 -8.71 3.23 -2.13
CA ALA A 41 -8.65 3.85 -3.44
C ALA A 41 -7.62 3.15 -4.35
N ALA A 42 -6.46 2.77 -3.82
CA ALA A 42 -5.47 1.99 -4.56
C ALA A 42 -6.02 0.62 -4.99
N CYS A 43 -6.76 -0.09 -4.13
CA CYS A 43 -7.38 -1.36 -4.49
C CYS A 43 -8.36 -1.19 -5.66
N HIS A 44 -9.24 -0.19 -5.60
CA HIS A 44 -10.17 0.11 -6.69
C HIS A 44 -9.46 0.46 -8.00
N LEU A 45 -8.50 1.38 -7.95
CA LEU A 45 -7.80 1.88 -9.13
C LEU A 45 -6.90 0.82 -9.77
N LEU A 46 -6.16 0.06 -8.96
CA LEU A 46 -5.18 -0.89 -9.48
C LEU A 46 -5.86 -2.20 -9.92
N LEU A 47 -6.94 -2.63 -9.27
CA LEU A 47 -7.70 -3.82 -9.67
C LEU A 47 -8.80 -3.53 -10.69
N GLN A 48 -8.99 -2.26 -11.07
CA GLN A 48 -10.03 -1.81 -11.99
C GLN A 48 -11.45 -2.23 -11.51
N ILE A 49 -11.67 -2.17 -10.19
CA ILE A 49 -12.97 -2.45 -9.58
C ILE A 49 -13.76 -1.16 -9.56
N ALA A 50 -14.90 -1.17 -10.25
CA ALA A 50 -15.80 -0.03 -10.32
C ALA A 50 -16.24 0.43 -8.91
N ALA A 51 -16.41 1.74 -8.73
CA ALA A 51 -16.75 2.30 -7.42
C ALA A 51 -18.11 1.78 -6.90
N GLU A 52 -19.01 1.41 -7.80
CA GLU A 52 -20.33 0.84 -7.51
C GLU A 52 -20.24 -0.58 -6.94
N ALA A 53 -19.14 -1.30 -7.22
CA ALA A 53 -18.85 -2.61 -6.62
C ALA A 53 -18.15 -2.50 -5.26
N SER A 54 -17.70 -1.29 -4.87
CA SER A 54 -17.00 -0.99 -3.61
C SER A 54 -17.76 -1.34 -2.33
N PRO A 55 -19.07 -1.06 -2.18
CA PRO A 55 -19.74 -1.34 -0.91
C PRO A 55 -19.81 -2.85 -0.60
N ALA A 56 -19.68 -3.72 -1.61
CA ALA A 56 -19.65 -5.17 -1.43
C ALA A 56 -18.24 -5.73 -1.14
N ILE A 57 -17.18 -4.96 -1.41
CA ILE A 57 -15.78 -5.37 -1.23
C ILE A 57 -15.14 -4.50 -0.17
N GLY A 58 -15.31 -4.88 1.09
CA GLY A 58 -14.61 -4.27 2.22
C GLY A 58 -13.15 -4.69 2.21
N PHE A 59 -12.26 -3.92 1.59
CA PHE A 59 -10.81 -4.19 1.61
C PHE A 59 -10.22 -4.13 3.02
N GLY A 60 -10.82 -3.32 3.91
CA GLY A 60 -10.33 -3.09 5.27
C GLY A 60 -8.95 -2.41 5.27
N THR A 61 -8.58 -1.76 6.37
CA THR A 61 -7.19 -1.34 6.58
C THR A 61 -6.83 -1.44 8.04
N ASP A 62 -5.74 -2.14 8.33
CA ASP A 62 -5.18 -2.20 9.68
C ASP A 62 -3.97 -1.28 9.79
N HIS A 63 -3.72 -0.80 11.02
CA HIS A 63 -2.53 -0.02 11.32
C HIS A 63 -1.29 -0.88 11.10
N THR A 64 -0.21 -0.28 10.59
CA THR A 64 1.07 -0.94 10.30
C THR A 64 1.00 -2.11 9.30
N ALA A 65 -0.15 -2.37 8.70
CA ALA A 65 -0.32 -3.47 7.77
C ALA A 65 0.32 -3.18 6.41
N LEU A 66 0.85 -4.22 5.77
CA LEU A 66 1.48 -4.15 4.46
C LEU A 66 0.54 -4.67 3.37
N THR A 67 0.39 -3.89 2.30
CA THR A 67 -0.38 -4.28 1.12
C THR A 67 0.53 -4.27 -0.10
N ARG A 68 0.53 -5.36 -0.88
CA ARG A 68 1.43 -5.58 -2.01
C ARG A 68 0.67 -5.80 -3.32
N PHE A 69 0.93 -4.91 -4.26
CA PHE A 69 0.54 -5.06 -5.66
C PHE A 69 1.76 -5.43 -6.51
N GLU A 70 1.57 -6.35 -7.45
CA GLU A 70 2.55 -6.67 -8.47
C GLU A 70 2.05 -6.23 -9.83
N HIS A 71 2.88 -5.49 -10.56
CA HIS A 71 2.66 -5.24 -11.97
C HIS A 71 3.23 -6.42 -12.77
N ARG A 72 2.36 -7.18 -13.42
CA ARG A 72 2.74 -8.34 -14.22
C ARG A 72 2.46 -8.08 -15.69
N ARG A 73 3.42 -8.40 -16.54
CA ARG A 73 3.27 -8.43 -17.99
C ARG A 73 3.26 -9.87 -18.46
N ASP A 74 2.27 -10.27 -19.24
CA ASP A 74 2.24 -11.61 -19.83
C ASP A 74 3.06 -11.70 -21.13
N ARG A 75 3.19 -12.91 -21.67
CA ARG A 75 3.94 -13.17 -22.91
C ARG A 75 3.34 -12.51 -24.16
N TYR A 76 2.08 -12.07 -24.10
CA TYR A 76 1.39 -11.38 -25.18
C TYR A 76 1.46 -9.86 -25.04
N GLY A 77 2.14 -9.38 -23.99
CA GLY A 77 2.31 -7.97 -23.71
C GLY A 77 1.18 -7.34 -22.91
N ASN A 78 0.20 -8.12 -22.44
CA ASN A 78 -0.86 -7.59 -21.61
C ASN A 78 -0.33 -7.24 -20.22
N GLU A 79 -0.66 -6.05 -19.75
CA GLU A 79 -0.33 -5.58 -18.43
C GLU A 79 -1.50 -5.83 -17.47
N ARG A 80 -1.19 -6.42 -16.31
CA ARG A 80 -2.16 -6.62 -15.24
C ARG A 80 -1.54 -6.28 -13.91
N ARG A 81 -2.35 -5.75 -12.99
CA ARG A 81 -1.96 -5.54 -11.61
C ARG A 81 -2.60 -6.63 -10.76
N VAL A 82 -1.81 -7.25 -9.91
CA VAL A 82 -2.26 -8.35 -9.06
C VAL A 82 -2.07 -7.95 -7.60
N LEU A 83 -3.13 -7.99 -6.82
CA LEU A 83 -3.05 -7.91 -5.37
C LEU A 83 -2.54 -9.26 -4.85
N THR A 84 -1.34 -9.26 -4.27
CA THR A 84 -0.67 -10.49 -3.78
C THR A 84 -0.71 -10.62 -2.26
N THR A 85 -0.87 -9.49 -1.57
CA THR A 85 -0.94 -9.41 -0.12
C THR A 85 -1.79 -8.21 0.25
N LEU A 86 -2.75 -8.38 1.17
CA LEU A 86 -3.64 -7.32 1.65
C LEU A 86 -3.61 -7.32 3.17
N ASN A 87 -3.34 -6.15 3.76
CA ASN A 87 -3.32 -5.93 5.21
C ASN A 87 -2.48 -6.96 6.00
N ASP A 88 -1.31 -7.33 5.48
CA ASP A 88 -0.43 -8.28 6.16
C ASP A 88 0.28 -7.64 7.36
N THR A 89 0.10 -8.27 8.51
CA THR A 89 0.68 -7.90 9.81
C THR A 89 1.62 -8.99 10.35
N ALA A 90 1.98 -9.99 9.54
CA ALA A 90 2.83 -11.11 9.98
C ALA A 90 4.20 -10.65 10.53
N HIS A 91 4.71 -9.51 10.05
CA HIS A 91 5.95 -8.91 10.56
C HIS A 91 5.85 -8.36 12.00
N LEU A 92 4.63 -8.25 12.55
CA LEU A 92 4.40 -7.88 13.95
C LEU A 92 4.38 -9.09 14.88
N ALA A 93 4.30 -10.32 14.32
CA ALA A 93 4.36 -11.52 15.13
C ALA A 93 5.74 -11.62 15.79
N PRO A 94 5.82 -12.07 17.05
CA PRO A 94 7.11 -12.36 17.67
C PRO A 94 7.85 -13.41 16.85
N PRO A 95 9.20 -13.38 16.80
CA PRO A 95 9.97 -14.43 16.16
C PRO A 95 9.59 -15.78 16.78
N ALA A 96 9.38 -16.79 15.94
CA ALA A 96 9.12 -18.14 16.42
C ALA A 96 10.37 -18.65 17.15
N ASP A 97 10.18 -19.16 18.38
CA ASP A 97 11.20 -19.81 19.21
C ASP A 97 11.80 -21.06 18.53
#